data_AF-A0A0F9CQK4-F1
#
_entry.id   AF-A0A0F9CQK4-F1
#
_cell.length_a   1.000
_cell.length_b   1.000
_cell.length_c   1.000
_cell.angle_alpha   90.00
_cell.angle_beta   90.00
_cell.angle_gamma   90.00
#
_symmetry.space_group_name_H-M   'P 1'
#
loop_
_entity.id
_entity.type
_entity.pdbx_description
1 polymer ?
#
loop_
_entity_poly.entity_id
_entity_poly.type
_entity_poly.pdbx_seq_one_letter_code
_entity_poly.pdbx_strand_id
1 'polypeptide(L)'
;FATPLRKMPIALINKEKQEKMDSLVSEISSLYKLKYEFEQIWHEISEEYRNGTISFEKLILDDKIKIQNGEFEKLWISNIKTFSYDEEEGPIRKFQKFFVFGCEKNRFQIYGILDKKEVLLLDIETTQKEFRDIVYLEVFRLLNSRKIVNTLKDVLSKTIISTIRPNIWEKTSNLLKYTKTKFEEWKSNNDINIELEDLIFINNRIQELEVKVEVLVFEIYDIPKKDIMTILDITSTFKNTKDKILSNFK
;
A
#
# COMPACT_ATOMS: atom_id res chain seq x y z
N PHE A 1 -13.77 39.57 -17.65
CA PHE A 1 -12.68 39.14 -18.53
C PHE A 1 -12.76 37.63 -18.69
N ALA A 2 -13.38 37.15 -19.77
CA ALA A 2 -13.36 35.73 -20.12
C ALA A 2 -12.08 35.49 -20.92
N THR A 3 -11.10 34.79 -20.35
CA THR A 3 -9.96 34.29 -21.11
C THR A 3 -10.54 33.35 -22.18
N PRO A 4 -10.34 33.61 -23.49
CA PRO A 4 -10.82 32.69 -24.52
C PRO A 4 -10.21 31.32 -24.28
N LEU A 5 -10.99 30.24 -24.42
CA LEU A 5 -10.50 28.85 -24.30
C LEU A 5 -9.22 28.60 -25.12
N ARG A 6 -9.04 29.33 -26.23
CA ARG A 6 -7.81 29.32 -27.07
C ARG A 6 -6.52 29.79 -26.37
N LYS A 7 -6.61 30.51 -25.24
CA LYS A 7 -5.48 30.98 -24.44
C LYS A 7 -5.21 30.10 -23.21
N MET A 8 -6.06 29.11 -22.95
CA MET A 8 -5.81 28.14 -21.89
C MET A 8 -4.94 27.01 -22.47
N PRO A 9 -3.97 26.48 -21.71
CA PRO A 9 -3.15 25.35 -22.14
C PRO A 9 -3.94 24.04 -22.06
N ILE A 10 -5.10 23.99 -22.72
CA ILE A 10 -5.98 22.81 -22.78
C ILE A 10 -5.72 22.14 -24.11
N ALA A 11 -5.13 20.95 -24.08
CA ALA A 11 -4.94 20.14 -25.28
C ALA A 11 -6.32 19.68 -25.80
N LEU A 12 -6.62 20.00 -27.07
CA LEU A 12 -7.77 19.44 -27.76
C LEU A 12 -7.41 18.00 -28.17
N ILE A 13 -7.83 17.05 -27.34
CA ILE A 13 -7.59 15.62 -27.53
C ILE A 13 -8.67 15.01 -28.44
N ASN A 14 -8.25 14.04 -29.25
CA ASN A 14 -9.18 13.28 -30.07
C ASN A 14 -10.05 12.36 -29.19
N LYS A 15 -11.19 11.93 -29.73
CA LYS A 15 -12.16 11.08 -29.02
C LYS A 15 -11.55 9.78 -28.51
N GLU A 16 -10.62 9.19 -29.26
CA GLU A 16 -9.93 7.94 -28.88
C GLU A 16 -9.07 8.10 -27.62
N LYS A 17 -8.25 9.16 -27.52
CA LYS A 17 -7.44 9.43 -26.32
C LYS A 17 -8.33 9.80 -25.12
N GLN A 18 -9.46 10.48 -25.35
CA GLN A 18 -10.46 10.74 -24.31
C GLN A 18 -11.05 9.44 -23.76
N GLU A 19 -11.56 8.57 -24.63
CA GLU A 19 -12.14 7.28 -24.24
C GLU A 19 -11.13 6.41 -23.48
N LYS A 20 -9.85 6.41 -23.90
CA LYS A 20 -8.78 5.70 -23.19
C LYS A 20 -8.53 6.28 -21.80
N MET A 21 -8.49 7.61 -21.66
CA MET A 21 -8.34 8.28 -20.35
C MET A 21 -9.53 7.98 -19.44
N ASP A 22 -10.74 8.13 -19.97
CA ASP A 22 -11.98 7.90 -19.22
C ASP A 22 -12.06 6.45 -18.73
N SER A 23 -11.66 5.49 -19.56
CA SER A 23 -11.58 4.08 -19.17
C SER A 23 -10.59 3.86 -18.03
N LEU A 24 -9.38 4.44 -18.10
CA LEU A 24 -8.37 4.29 -17.06
C LEU A 24 -8.82 4.91 -15.73
N VAL A 25 -9.35 6.14 -15.77
CA VAL A 25 -9.83 6.85 -14.59
C VAL A 25 -11.04 6.14 -13.97
N SER A 26 -11.94 5.60 -14.79
CA SER A 26 -13.08 4.82 -14.31
C SER A 26 -12.64 3.53 -13.63
N GLU A 27 -11.65 2.82 -14.18
CA GLU A 27 -11.09 1.62 -13.55
C GLU A 27 -10.41 1.94 -12.23
N ILE A 28 -9.58 2.99 -12.18
CA ILE A 28 -8.93 3.49 -10.95
C ILE A 28 -9.99 3.83 -9.89
N SER A 29 -11.04 4.54 -10.27
CA SER A 29 -12.11 4.95 -9.35
C SER A 29 -12.83 3.75 -8.75
N SER A 30 -13.16 2.75 -9.57
CA SER A 30 -13.77 1.50 -9.10
C SER A 30 -12.86 0.75 -8.14
N LEU A 31 -11.56 0.66 -8.43
CA LEU A 31 -10.58 0.01 -7.55
C LEU A 31 -10.39 0.75 -6.22
N TYR A 32 -10.36 2.08 -6.23
CA TYR A 32 -10.32 2.87 -4.99
C TYR A 32 -11.58 2.67 -4.15
N LYS A 33 -12.76 2.58 -4.77
CA LYS A 33 -14.01 2.27 -4.07
C LYS A 33 -13.93 0.89 -3.39
N LEU A 34 -13.50 -0.13 -4.13
CA LEU A 34 -13.34 -1.49 -3.59
C LEU A 34 -12.36 -1.53 -2.41
N LYS A 35 -11.21 -0.88 -2.57
CA LYS A 35 -10.18 -0.77 -1.54
C LYS A 35 -10.76 -0.13 -0.27
N TYR A 36 -11.40 1.03 -0.41
CA TYR A 36 -11.97 1.77 0.71
C TYR A 36 -12.98 0.93 1.50
N GLU A 37 -13.90 0.27 0.79
CA GLU A 37 -14.97 -0.52 1.41
C GLU A 37 -14.41 -1.76 2.12
N PHE A 38 -13.43 -2.44 1.52
CA PHE A 38 -12.73 -3.53 2.18
C PHE A 38 -12.06 -3.08 3.48
N GLU A 39 -11.40 -1.92 3.46
CA GLU A 39 -10.74 -1.34 4.64
C GLU A 39 -11.74 -0.96 5.74
N GLN A 40 -12.91 -0.42 5.38
CA GLN A 40 -13.98 -0.13 6.36
C GLN A 40 -14.52 -1.41 6.99
N ILE A 41 -14.85 -2.42 6.19
CA ILE A 41 -15.38 -3.70 6.70
C ILE A 41 -14.33 -4.40 7.58
N TRP A 42 -13.05 -4.38 7.19
CA TRP A 42 -11.97 -4.85 8.05
C TRP A 42 -11.93 -4.09 9.37
N HIS A 43 -12.03 -2.76 9.33
CA HIS A 43 -11.97 -1.94 10.53
C HIS A 43 -13.12 -2.26 11.49
N GLU A 44 -14.35 -2.35 10.99
CA GLU A 44 -15.54 -2.67 11.79
C GLU A 44 -15.40 -4.04 12.45
N ILE A 45 -15.09 -5.07 11.65
CA ILE A 45 -14.95 -6.45 12.15
C ILE A 45 -13.79 -6.60 13.12
N SER A 46 -12.63 -5.99 12.81
CA SER A 46 -11.47 -6.07 13.68
C SER A 46 -11.75 -5.42 15.03
N GLU A 47 -12.48 -4.30 15.10
CA GLU A 47 -12.85 -3.66 16.36
C GLU A 47 -13.93 -4.43 17.13
N GLU A 48 -14.95 -4.95 16.44
CA GLU A 48 -16.09 -5.64 17.07
C GLU A 48 -15.69 -7.00 17.66
N TYR A 49 -14.88 -7.78 16.93
CA TYR A 49 -14.62 -9.19 17.26
C TYR A 49 -13.26 -9.44 17.90
N ARG A 50 -12.32 -8.48 17.90
CA ARG A 50 -11.04 -8.67 18.62
C ARG A 50 -11.28 -8.72 20.12
N ASN A 51 -10.51 -9.57 20.81
CA ASN A 51 -10.46 -9.62 22.27
C ASN A 51 -9.05 -9.37 22.82
N GLY A 52 -8.13 -8.93 21.96
CA GLY A 52 -6.79 -8.56 22.33
C GLY A 52 -6.08 -7.77 21.23
N THR A 53 -5.01 -7.10 21.62
CA THR A 53 -4.12 -6.39 20.70
C THR A 53 -2.66 -6.67 21.05
N ILE A 54 -1.79 -6.53 20.06
CA ILE A 54 -0.33 -6.54 20.22
C ILE A 54 0.26 -5.46 19.31
N SER A 55 1.37 -4.84 19.70
CA SER A 55 2.09 -3.95 18.77
C SER A 55 2.81 -4.79 17.71
N PHE A 56 3.06 -4.21 16.54
CA PHE A 56 3.83 -4.89 15.51
C PHE A 56 5.27 -5.17 15.95
N GLU A 57 5.88 -4.25 16.70
CA GLU A 57 7.17 -4.47 17.38
C GLU A 57 7.14 -5.70 18.30
N LYS A 58 6.09 -5.85 19.12
CA LYS A 58 5.95 -6.99 20.00
C LYS A 58 5.75 -8.29 19.23
N LEU A 59 4.97 -8.28 18.14
CA LEU A 59 4.79 -9.45 17.29
C LEU A 59 6.15 -9.96 16.75
N ILE A 60 6.99 -9.05 16.26
CA ILE A 60 8.34 -9.38 15.76
C ILE A 60 9.21 -9.97 16.89
N LEU A 61 9.19 -9.38 18.09
CA LEU A 61 9.94 -9.87 19.24
C LEU A 61 9.47 -11.25 19.71
N ASP A 62 8.15 -11.46 19.78
CA ASP A 62 7.56 -12.73 20.19
C ASP A 62 7.92 -13.84 19.18
N ASP A 63 7.90 -13.56 17.88
CA ASP A 63 8.34 -14.51 16.85
C ASP A 63 9.85 -14.79 16.91
N LYS A 64 10.68 -13.79 17.21
CA LYS A 64 12.12 -14.00 17.45
C LYS A 64 12.36 -14.96 18.62
N ILE A 65 11.62 -14.81 19.72
CA ILE A 65 11.72 -15.70 20.89
C ILE A 65 11.28 -17.12 20.52
N LYS A 66 10.18 -17.29 19.78
CA LYS A 66 9.73 -18.60 19.31
C LYS A 66 10.76 -19.29 18.42
N ILE A 67 11.42 -18.55 17.53
CA ILE A 67 12.53 -19.08 16.71
C ILE A 67 13.65 -19.61 17.61
N GLN A 68 14.05 -18.85 18.65
CA GLN A 68 15.07 -19.26 19.61
C GLN A 68 14.68 -20.52 20.40
N ASN A 69 13.38 -20.71 20.64
CA ASN A 69 12.82 -21.88 21.32
C ASN A 69 12.49 -23.06 20.39
N GLY A 70 12.66 -22.90 19.07
CA GLY A 70 12.33 -23.93 18.07
C GLY A 70 10.84 -24.08 17.76
N GLU A 71 9.99 -23.12 18.13
CA GLU A 71 8.53 -23.12 17.92
C GLU A 71 8.13 -22.52 16.56
N PHE A 72 8.68 -23.07 15.48
CA PHE A 72 8.52 -22.53 14.12
C PHE A 72 7.08 -22.57 13.59
N GLU A 73 6.25 -23.49 14.11
CA GLU A 73 4.86 -23.67 13.72
C GLU A 73 3.92 -22.56 14.20
N LYS A 74 4.37 -21.72 15.15
CA LYS A 74 3.55 -20.64 15.76
C LYS A 74 3.99 -19.24 15.33
N LEU A 75 4.77 -19.14 14.25
CA LEU A 75 5.28 -17.89 13.71
C LEU A 75 4.26 -17.21 12.81
N TRP A 76 4.17 -15.89 12.93
CA TRP A 76 3.50 -15.05 11.94
C TRP A 76 4.46 -14.63 10.84
N ILE A 77 5.68 -14.28 11.24
CA ILE A 77 6.74 -13.75 10.39
C ILE A 77 7.82 -14.83 10.27
N SER A 78 8.05 -15.29 9.04
CA SER A 78 9.10 -16.27 8.73
C SER A 78 10.46 -15.60 8.55
N ASN A 79 10.49 -14.37 8.02
CA ASN A 79 11.71 -13.65 7.74
C ASN A 79 11.52 -12.14 7.85
N ILE A 80 12.53 -11.45 8.39
CA ILE A 80 12.59 -10.00 8.41
C ILE A 80 13.99 -9.54 8.02
N LYS A 81 14.07 -8.71 6.97
CA LYS A 81 15.32 -8.06 6.56
C LYS A 81 15.19 -6.57 6.86
N THR A 82 16.07 -6.09 7.74
CA THR A 82 16.22 -4.68 8.07
C THR A 82 17.29 -4.07 7.18
N PHE A 83 16.94 -2.99 6.50
CA PHE A 83 17.87 -2.24 5.66
C PHE A 83 18.21 -0.94 6.39
N SER A 84 19.30 -0.97 7.17
CA SER A 84 19.86 0.24 7.77
C SER A 84 20.76 0.93 6.74
N TYR A 85 20.49 2.21 6.46
CA TYR A 85 21.39 3.04 5.67
C TYR A 85 22.68 3.39 6.45
N ASP A 86 22.60 3.37 7.79
CA ASP A 86 23.69 3.43 8.75
C ASP A 86 23.25 2.63 9.99
N GLU A 87 24.05 1.67 10.45
CA GLU A 87 23.68 0.73 11.53
C GLU A 87 23.35 1.42 12.87
N GLU A 88 23.84 2.65 13.07
CA GLU A 88 23.66 3.41 14.33
C GLU A 88 22.42 4.32 14.34
N GLU A 89 21.90 4.79 13.19
CA GLU A 89 20.81 5.78 13.13
C GLU A 89 19.49 5.26 12.53
N GLY A 90 19.49 4.08 11.90
CA GLY A 90 18.34 3.55 11.13
C GLY A 90 16.96 3.67 11.81
N PRO A 91 16.79 3.30 13.09
CA PRO A 91 15.51 3.38 13.79
C PRO A 91 15.11 4.79 14.28
N ILE A 92 16.08 5.70 14.40
CA ILE A 92 15.93 7.05 14.99
C ILE A 92 15.78 8.10 13.89
N ARG A 93 16.25 7.79 12.67
CA ARG A 93 16.18 8.68 11.53
C ARG A 93 14.73 9.06 11.22
N LYS A 94 14.52 10.36 10.99
CA LYS A 94 13.22 10.91 10.64
C LYS A 94 13.01 10.83 9.14
N PHE A 95 11.85 10.33 8.74
CA PHE A 95 11.36 10.28 7.37
C PHE A 95 10.19 11.24 7.23
N GLN A 96 10.03 11.78 6.02
CA GLN A 96 8.94 12.72 5.70
C GLN A 96 7.59 12.00 5.60
N LYS A 97 7.62 10.74 5.14
CA LYS A 97 6.46 9.89 4.94
C LYS A 97 6.90 8.43 4.88
N PHE A 98 5.98 7.53 5.20
CA PHE A 98 6.14 6.09 5.00
C PHE A 98 5.11 5.59 4.02
N PHE A 99 5.44 4.49 3.35
CA PHE A 99 4.48 3.74 2.55
C PHE A 99 4.81 2.24 2.63
N VAL A 100 3.79 1.43 2.40
CA VAL A 100 3.86 -0.01 2.45
C VAL A 100 3.55 -0.56 1.06
N PHE A 101 4.33 -1.54 0.62
CA PHE A 101 4.22 -2.15 -0.70
C PHE A 101 4.08 -3.66 -0.56
N GLY A 102 3.07 -4.27 -1.17
CA GLY A 102 2.98 -5.73 -1.22
C GLY A 102 3.64 -6.27 -2.49
N CYS A 103 4.55 -7.24 -2.33
CA CYS A 103 5.37 -7.75 -3.43
C CYS A 103 4.86 -9.10 -3.94
N GLU A 104 4.94 -10.12 -3.08
CA GLU A 104 4.62 -11.52 -3.40
C GLU A 104 3.54 -12.03 -2.43
N LYS A 105 3.12 -13.30 -2.61
CA LYS A 105 1.96 -13.89 -1.91
C LYS A 105 2.02 -13.76 -0.38
N ASN A 106 3.20 -13.78 0.23
CA ASN A 106 3.37 -13.65 1.69
C ASN A 106 4.36 -12.54 2.09
N ARG A 107 4.68 -11.60 1.19
CA ARG A 107 5.76 -10.64 1.41
C ARG A 107 5.30 -9.20 1.20
N PHE A 108 5.73 -8.31 2.09
CA PHE A 108 5.54 -6.88 1.95
C PHE A 108 6.75 -6.10 2.45
N GLN A 109 6.88 -4.87 1.98
CA GLN A 109 8.00 -3.98 2.23
C GLN A 109 7.51 -2.67 2.81
N ILE A 110 8.28 -2.09 3.72
CA ILE A 110 8.05 -0.75 4.28
C ILE A 110 9.18 0.15 3.82
N TYR A 111 8.80 1.28 3.25
CA TYR A 111 9.70 2.30 2.77
C TYR A 111 9.48 3.62 3.53
N GLY A 112 10.56 4.37 3.68
CA GLY A 112 10.53 5.75 4.13
C GLY A 112 10.96 6.71 3.03
N ILE A 113 10.41 7.93 3.03
CA ILE A 113 10.86 9.03 2.16
C ILE A 113 11.87 9.87 2.92
N LEU A 114 13.07 9.99 2.33
CA LEU A 114 14.13 10.86 2.81
C LEU A 114 14.69 11.67 1.63
N ASP A 115 14.68 12.99 1.74
CA ASP A 115 15.20 13.90 0.69
C ASP A 115 14.66 13.56 -0.71
N LYS A 116 13.34 13.29 -0.79
CA LYS A 116 12.62 12.87 -2.01
C LYS A 116 13.06 11.52 -2.59
N LYS A 117 13.83 10.72 -1.85
CA LYS A 117 14.23 9.37 -2.24
C LYS A 117 13.51 8.34 -1.40
N GLU A 118 13.13 7.25 -2.06
CA GLU A 118 12.59 6.06 -1.43
C GLU A 118 13.73 5.25 -0.82
N VAL A 119 13.60 4.94 0.46
CA VAL A 119 14.55 4.09 1.18
C VAL A 119 13.78 2.88 1.67
N LEU A 120 14.17 1.68 1.21
CA LEU A 120 13.67 0.44 1.77
C LEU A 120 14.17 0.33 3.21
N LEU A 121 13.27 0.10 4.15
CA LEU A 121 13.59 0.03 5.58
C LEU A 121 13.38 -1.37 6.15
N LEU A 122 12.27 -1.99 5.76
CA LEU A 122 11.92 -3.35 6.16
C LEU A 122 11.40 -4.14 4.98
N ASP A 123 11.75 -5.40 4.96
CA ASP A 123 11.21 -6.40 4.07
C ASP A 123 10.82 -7.61 4.90
N ILE A 124 9.53 -7.95 4.86
CA ILE A 124 8.88 -8.85 5.79
C ILE A 124 8.19 -9.94 5.00
N GLU A 125 8.52 -11.18 5.35
CA GLU A 125 7.90 -12.40 4.84
C GLU A 125 7.12 -13.07 5.96
N THR A 126 5.86 -13.38 5.71
CA THR A 126 4.98 -14.07 6.65
C THR A 126 4.86 -15.54 6.32
N THR A 127 4.47 -16.34 7.32
CA THR A 127 4.22 -17.76 7.13
C THR A 127 2.96 -18.03 6.30
N GLN A 128 1.98 -17.12 6.35
CA GLN A 128 0.70 -17.21 5.65
C GLN A 128 0.30 -15.89 5.01
N LYS A 129 -0.46 -15.96 3.91
CA LYS A 129 -1.00 -14.80 3.18
C LYS A 129 -1.86 -13.93 4.10
N GLU A 130 -2.67 -14.58 4.93
CA GLU A 130 -3.59 -13.93 5.86
C GLU A 130 -2.84 -13.09 6.90
N PHE A 131 -1.70 -13.55 7.41
CA PHE A 131 -0.90 -12.77 8.35
C PHE A 131 -0.27 -11.54 7.69
N ARG A 132 0.20 -11.69 6.44
CA ARG A 132 0.66 -10.53 5.64
C ARG A 132 -0.47 -9.52 5.49
N ASP A 133 -1.66 -9.96 5.10
CA ASP A 133 -2.81 -9.09 4.84
C ASP A 133 -3.23 -8.33 6.10
N ILE A 134 -3.29 -9.01 7.25
CA ILE A 134 -3.63 -8.40 8.54
C ILE A 134 -2.58 -7.35 8.94
N VAL A 135 -1.29 -7.70 8.88
CA VAL A 135 -0.22 -6.76 9.24
C VAL A 135 -0.20 -5.58 8.27
N TYR A 136 -0.36 -5.84 6.97
CA TYR A 136 -0.44 -4.82 5.93
C TYR A 136 -1.59 -3.83 6.20
N LEU A 137 -2.79 -4.33 6.47
CA LEU A 137 -3.98 -3.53 6.79
C LEU A 137 -3.76 -2.63 8.00
N GLU A 138 -3.19 -3.16 9.07
CA GLU A 138 -2.99 -2.41 10.32
C GLU A 138 -1.86 -1.38 10.20
N VAL A 139 -0.78 -1.70 9.46
CA VAL A 139 0.26 -0.72 9.11
C VAL A 139 -0.34 0.37 8.22
N PHE A 140 -1.07 0.01 7.18
CA PHE A 140 -1.71 0.96 6.28
C PHE A 140 -2.68 1.88 7.02
N ARG A 141 -3.48 1.34 7.95
CA ARG A 141 -4.36 2.12 8.84
C ARG A 141 -3.58 3.12 9.69
N LEU A 142 -2.45 2.72 10.28
CA LEU A 142 -1.60 3.65 11.02
C LEU A 142 -1.13 4.80 10.12
N LEU A 143 -0.63 4.49 8.93
CA LEU A 143 -0.07 5.48 8.00
C LEU A 143 -1.10 6.46 7.45
N ASN A 144 -2.38 6.08 7.38
CA ASN A 144 -3.48 6.96 6.98
C ASN A 144 -4.22 7.60 8.17
N SER A 145 -3.76 7.34 9.40
CA SER A 145 -4.33 7.97 10.59
C SER A 145 -3.78 9.38 10.81
N ARG A 146 -4.38 10.13 11.74
CA ARG A 146 -3.85 11.45 12.17
C ARG A 146 -2.64 11.34 13.09
N LYS A 147 -2.14 10.13 13.38
CA LYS A 147 -1.00 9.93 14.27
C LYS A 147 0.29 10.36 13.58
N ILE A 148 1.16 11.03 14.31
CA ILE A 148 2.49 11.41 13.82
C ILE A 148 3.37 10.16 13.79
N VAL A 149 3.88 9.83 12.60
CA VAL A 149 4.76 8.67 12.33
C VAL A 149 5.96 9.17 11.55
N ASN A 150 7.08 9.38 12.25
CA ASN A 150 8.27 9.99 11.68
C ASN A 150 9.45 9.02 11.60
N THR A 151 9.43 7.94 12.37
CA THR A 151 10.54 6.97 12.44
C THR A 151 10.06 5.55 12.16
N LEU A 152 10.97 4.65 11.77
CA LEU A 152 10.62 3.23 11.64
C LEU A 152 10.14 2.65 12.98
N LYS A 153 10.74 3.10 14.09
CA LYS A 153 10.30 2.73 15.44
C LYS A 153 8.85 3.16 15.69
N ASP A 154 8.44 4.33 15.21
CA ASP A 154 7.03 4.75 15.29
C ASP A 154 6.12 3.80 14.54
N VAL A 155 6.50 3.38 13.31
CA VAL A 155 5.72 2.42 12.53
C VAL A 155 5.56 1.11 13.31
N LEU A 156 6.65 0.55 13.83
CA LEU A 156 6.61 -0.74 14.53
C LEU A 156 5.86 -0.68 15.88
N SER A 157 6.12 0.36 16.68
CA SER A 157 5.55 0.46 18.03
C SER A 157 4.09 0.95 18.04
N LYS A 158 3.70 1.83 17.11
CA LYS A 158 2.34 2.41 17.05
C LYS A 158 1.38 1.60 16.19
N THR A 159 1.87 0.67 15.37
CA THR A 159 1.00 -0.26 14.63
C THR A 159 0.42 -1.25 15.62
N ILE A 160 -0.91 -1.27 15.73
CA ILE A 160 -1.64 -2.15 16.64
C ILE A 160 -2.25 -3.27 15.78
N ILE A 161 -1.81 -4.50 16.01
CA ILE A 161 -2.35 -5.68 15.35
C ILE A 161 -3.53 -6.18 16.20
N SER A 162 -4.71 -6.26 15.58
CA SER A 162 -5.89 -6.86 16.19
C SER A 162 -5.74 -8.39 16.28
N THR A 163 -6.04 -8.98 17.45
CA THR A 163 -5.81 -10.41 17.73
C THR A 163 -7.01 -11.09 18.39
N ILE A 164 -7.11 -12.41 18.20
CA ILE A 164 -8.05 -13.28 18.92
C ILE A 164 -7.28 -14.23 19.86
N ARG A 165 -7.48 -14.07 21.16
CA ARG A 165 -6.89 -14.87 22.25
C ARG A 165 -7.81 -16.03 22.66
N PRO A 166 -7.27 -17.09 23.31
CA PRO A 166 -5.87 -17.28 23.70
C PRO A 166 -4.94 -17.73 22.56
N ASN A 167 -5.46 -18.31 21.48
CA ASN A 167 -4.65 -18.83 20.39
C ASN A 167 -4.52 -17.83 19.22
N ILE A 168 -3.62 -16.85 19.38
CA ILE A 168 -3.44 -15.74 18.43
C ILE A 168 -3.09 -16.23 17.02
N TRP A 169 -2.17 -17.19 16.88
CA TRP A 169 -1.72 -17.68 15.58
C TRP A 169 -2.84 -18.42 14.83
N GLU A 170 -3.65 -19.21 15.52
CA GLU A 170 -4.69 -20.00 14.87
C GLU A 170 -5.93 -19.17 14.56
N LYS A 171 -6.37 -18.35 15.53
CA LYS A 171 -7.70 -17.75 15.50
C LYS A 171 -7.76 -16.38 14.83
N THR A 172 -6.68 -15.61 14.84
CA THR A 172 -6.73 -14.22 14.35
C THR A 172 -7.00 -14.15 12.84
N SER A 173 -6.59 -15.17 12.08
CA SER A 173 -6.92 -15.29 10.65
C SER A 173 -8.43 -15.32 10.37
N ASN A 174 -9.24 -15.73 11.35
CA ASN A 174 -10.69 -15.78 11.22
C ASN A 174 -11.33 -14.39 11.11
N LEU A 175 -10.70 -13.34 11.64
CA LEU A 175 -11.14 -11.95 11.40
C LEU A 175 -11.13 -11.66 9.91
N LEU A 176 -10.01 -11.96 9.23
CA LEU A 176 -9.87 -11.68 7.80
C LEU A 176 -10.79 -12.56 6.95
N LYS A 177 -11.00 -13.82 7.33
CA LYS A 177 -11.97 -14.71 6.65
C LYS A 177 -13.38 -14.16 6.74
N TYR A 178 -13.78 -13.67 7.91
CA TYR A 178 -15.09 -13.06 8.09
C TYR A 178 -15.21 -11.73 7.33
N THR A 179 -14.17 -10.90 7.33
CA THR A 179 -14.08 -9.70 6.49
C THR A 179 -14.27 -10.00 5.02
N LYS A 180 -13.57 -11.02 4.48
CA LYS A 180 -13.76 -11.43 3.08
C LYS A 180 -15.20 -11.85 2.82
N THR A 181 -15.81 -12.61 3.72
CA THR A 181 -17.23 -13.02 3.59
C THR A 181 -18.16 -11.80 3.53
N LYS A 182 -18.01 -10.85 4.47
CA LYS A 182 -18.82 -9.62 4.49
C LYS A 182 -18.58 -8.71 3.29
N PHE A 183 -17.36 -8.68 2.80
CA PHE A 183 -17.03 -7.94 1.60
C PHE A 183 -17.64 -8.57 0.34
N GLU A 184 -17.68 -9.90 0.22
CA GLU A 184 -18.40 -10.58 -0.87
C GLU A 184 -19.92 -10.35 -0.81
N GLU A 185 -20.52 -10.35 0.40
CA GLU A 185 -21.92 -9.96 0.61
C GLU A 185 -22.17 -8.52 0.12
N TRP A 186 -21.29 -7.58 0.50
CA TRP A 186 -21.38 -6.19 0.08
C TRP A 186 -21.26 -6.05 -1.45
N LYS A 187 -20.33 -6.74 -2.10
CA LYS A 187 -20.19 -6.73 -3.57
C LYS A 187 -21.45 -7.23 -4.27
N SER A 188 -22.02 -8.32 -3.77
CA SER A 188 -23.25 -8.91 -4.30
C SER A 188 -24.42 -7.94 -4.20
N ASN A 189 -24.54 -7.21 -3.10
CA ASN A 189 -25.59 -6.20 -2.89
C ASN A 189 -25.41 -4.93 -3.75
N ASN A 190 -24.22 -4.71 -4.31
CA ASN A 190 -23.90 -3.55 -5.15
C ASN A 190 -23.70 -3.91 -6.63
N ASP A 191 -24.03 -5.14 -7.03
CA ASP A 191 -23.85 -5.68 -8.39
C ASP A 191 -22.41 -5.54 -8.92
N ILE A 192 -21.41 -5.67 -8.03
CA ILE A 192 -19.99 -5.55 -8.39
C ILE A 192 -19.41 -6.93 -8.71
N ASN A 193 -19.23 -7.23 -9.99
CA ASN A 193 -18.64 -8.48 -10.47
C ASN A 193 -17.12 -8.37 -10.72
N ILE A 194 -16.39 -7.88 -9.72
CA ILE A 194 -14.92 -7.82 -9.76
C ILE A 194 -14.39 -8.86 -8.77
N GLU A 195 -13.67 -9.85 -9.30
CA GLU A 195 -12.93 -10.80 -8.48
C GLU A 195 -11.78 -10.09 -7.78
N LEU A 196 -11.68 -10.30 -6.47
CA LEU A 196 -10.64 -9.72 -5.66
C LEU A 196 -9.78 -10.81 -5.06
N GLU A 197 -8.60 -10.99 -5.66
CA GLU A 197 -7.62 -11.94 -5.14
C GLU A 197 -7.06 -11.48 -3.78
N ASP A 198 -6.80 -10.17 -3.62
CA ASP A 198 -6.32 -9.53 -2.38
C ASP A 198 -6.13 -8.00 -2.53
N LEU A 199 -6.19 -7.26 -1.42
CA LEU A 199 -5.98 -5.81 -1.32
C LEU A 199 -4.61 -5.34 -1.86
N ILE A 200 -3.55 -6.12 -1.66
CA ILE A 200 -2.23 -5.79 -2.22
C ILE A 200 -2.30 -5.77 -3.75
N PHE A 201 -3.01 -6.72 -4.36
CA PHE A 201 -3.21 -6.74 -5.80
C PHE A 201 -3.95 -5.48 -6.28
N ILE A 202 -5.00 -5.04 -5.56
CA ILE A 202 -5.71 -3.79 -5.86
C ILE A 202 -4.73 -2.60 -5.84
N ASN A 203 -3.92 -2.49 -4.80
CA ASN A 203 -2.97 -1.38 -4.66
C ASN A 203 -1.94 -1.37 -5.80
N ASN A 204 -1.40 -2.53 -6.16
CA ASN A 204 -0.47 -2.65 -7.27
C ASN A 204 -1.13 -2.28 -8.60
N ARG A 205 -2.37 -2.73 -8.82
CA ARG A 205 -3.14 -2.40 -10.03
C ARG A 205 -3.45 -0.92 -10.13
N ILE A 206 -3.87 -0.27 -9.04
CA ILE A 206 -4.09 1.17 -8.99
C ILE A 206 -2.83 1.92 -9.44
N GLN A 207 -1.67 1.58 -8.86
CA GLN A 207 -0.41 2.24 -9.23
C GLN A 207 -0.03 2.03 -10.70
N GLU A 208 -0.25 0.83 -11.25
CA GLU A 208 -0.01 0.58 -12.68
C GLU A 208 -0.89 1.46 -13.58
N LEU A 209 -2.16 1.63 -13.20
CA LEU A 209 -3.09 2.47 -13.93
C LEU A 209 -2.75 3.97 -13.79
N GLU A 210 -2.35 4.41 -12.60
CA GLU A 210 -1.87 5.79 -12.37
C GLU A 210 -0.65 6.10 -13.23
N VAL A 211 0.32 5.17 -13.33
CA VAL A 211 1.45 5.29 -14.26
C VAL A 211 0.98 5.44 -15.71
N LYS A 212 -0.01 4.64 -16.14
CA LYS A 212 -0.56 4.74 -17.51
C LYS A 212 -1.26 6.07 -17.76
N VAL A 213 -1.96 6.61 -16.76
CA VAL A 213 -2.57 7.94 -16.81
C VAL A 213 -1.48 9.00 -16.97
N GLU A 214 -0.43 8.96 -16.15
CA GLU A 214 0.69 9.92 -16.25
C GLU A 214 1.37 9.86 -17.63
N VAL A 215 1.65 8.65 -18.14
CA VAL A 215 2.18 8.45 -19.50
C VAL A 215 1.25 9.06 -20.54
N LEU A 216 -0.04 8.79 -20.47
CA LEU A 216 -1.02 9.32 -21.42
C LEU A 216 -1.11 10.86 -21.33
N VAL A 217 -1.00 11.45 -20.14
CA VAL A 217 -0.93 12.91 -19.97
C VAL A 217 0.31 13.47 -20.70
N PHE A 218 1.49 12.88 -20.51
CA PHE A 218 2.69 13.33 -21.22
C PHE A 218 2.55 13.20 -22.75
N GLU A 219 1.93 12.12 -23.23
CA GLU A 219 1.61 11.91 -24.66
C GLU A 219 0.54 12.86 -25.23
N ILE A 220 -0.34 13.39 -24.39
CA ILE A 220 -1.37 14.36 -24.79
C ILE A 220 -0.76 15.75 -25.00
N TYR A 221 0.24 16.09 -24.19
CA TYR A 221 0.93 17.39 -24.23
C TYR A 221 2.23 17.37 -25.05
N ASP A 222 2.54 16.26 -25.72
CA ASP A 222 3.77 16.07 -26.51
C ASP A 222 5.05 16.47 -25.74
N ILE A 223 5.09 16.14 -24.43
CA ILE A 223 6.20 16.53 -23.57
C ILE A 223 7.41 15.64 -23.88
N PRO A 224 8.57 16.21 -24.24
CA PRO A 224 9.75 15.42 -24.56
C PRO A 224 10.33 14.78 -23.31
N LYS A 225 10.94 13.59 -23.45
CA LYS A 225 11.48 12.77 -22.36
C LYS A 225 12.38 13.53 -21.36
N LYS A 226 13.20 14.47 -21.84
CA LYS A 226 14.06 15.33 -20.99
C LYS A 226 13.23 16.20 -20.04
N ASP A 227 12.11 16.73 -20.52
CA ASP A 227 11.22 17.59 -19.76
C ASP A 227 10.33 16.74 -18.83
N ILE A 228 9.93 15.53 -19.26
CA ILE A 228 9.27 14.55 -18.37
C ILE A 228 10.15 14.28 -17.15
N MET A 229 11.44 13.98 -17.36
CA MET A 229 12.36 13.72 -16.24
C MET A 229 12.44 14.91 -15.29
N THR A 230 12.50 16.13 -15.83
CA THR A 230 12.52 17.37 -15.05
C THR A 230 11.23 17.56 -14.25
N ILE A 231 10.06 17.31 -14.86
CA ILE A 231 8.76 17.39 -14.20
C ILE A 231 8.70 16.40 -13.03
N LEU A 232 9.06 15.13 -13.27
CA LEU A 232 9.04 14.07 -12.26
C LEU A 232 9.99 14.37 -11.08
N ASP A 233 11.13 15.03 -11.34
CA ASP A 233 12.05 15.48 -10.29
C ASP A 233 11.48 16.65 -9.47
N ILE A 234 10.77 17.58 -10.12
CA ILE A 234 10.10 18.71 -9.45
C ILE A 234 8.95 18.21 -8.58
N THR A 235 8.08 17.34 -9.13
CA THR A 235 6.94 16.76 -8.42
C THR A 235 7.35 15.77 -7.34
N SER A 236 8.64 15.44 -7.25
CA SER A 236 9.17 14.48 -6.28
C SER A 236 8.50 13.11 -6.44
N THR A 237 8.21 12.73 -7.69
CA THR A 237 7.61 11.44 -8.01
C THR A 237 8.56 10.33 -7.58
N PHE A 238 8.00 9.32 -6.92
CA PHE A 238 8.70 8.15 -6.43
C PHE A 238 9.62 7.52 -7.48
N LYS A 239 10.82 7.08 -7.09
CA LYS A 239 11.82 6.56 -8.02
C LYS A 239 11.29 5.36 -8.80
N ASN A 240 10.63 4.43 -8.11
CA ASN A 240 10.03 3.26 -8.77
C ASN A 240 8.98 3.68 -9.81
N THR A 241 8.11 4.63 -9.45
CA THR A 241 7.10 5.20 -10.36
C THR A 241 7.76 5.93 -11.54
N LYS A 242 8.81 6.73 -11.28
CA LYS A 242 9.60 7.44 -12.29
C LYS A 242 10.23 6.47 -13.29
N ASP A 243 10.87 5.40 -12.81
CA ASP A 243 11.49 4.38 -13.65
C ASP A 243 10.43 3.67 -14.52
N LYS A 244 9.26 3.34 -13.95
CA LYS A 244 8.13 2.79 -14.71
C LYS A 244 7.63 3.74 -15.80
N ILE A 245 7.42 5.03 -15.49
CA ILE A 245 6.97 6.02 -16.47
C ILE A 245 8.01 6.18 -17.59
N LEU A 246 9.27 6.41 -17.23
CA LEU A 246 10.35 6.65 -18.20
C LEU A 246 10.59 5.43 -19.10
N SER A 247 10.32 4.21 -18.63
CA SER A 247 10.42 3.00 -19.47
C SER A 247 9.44 2.98 -20.65
N ASN A 248 8.36 3.76 -20.59
CA ASN A 248 7.39 3.88 -21.69
C ASN A 248 7.82 4.86 -22.79
N PHE A 249 8.84 5.69 -22.53
CA PHE A 249 9.35 6.67 -23.49
C PHE A 249 10.76 6.25 -23.93
N LYS A 250 10.93 5.87 -25.20
CA LYS A 250 12.26 5.56 -25.77
C LYS A 250 13.09 6.82 -25.93
#